data_AF-A0A960V8F7-F1
#
_entry.id   AF-A0A960V8F7-F1
#
_cell.length_a   1.000
_cell.length_b   1.000
_cell.length_c   1.000
_cell.angle_alpha   90.00
_cell.angle_beta   90.00
_cell.angle_gamma   90.00
#
_symmetry.space_group_name_H-M   'P 1'
#
loop_
_entity.id
_entity.type
_entity.pdbx_description
1 polymer ?
#
loop_
_entity_poly.entity_id
_entity_poly.type
_entity_poly.pdbx_seq_one_letter_code
_entity_poly.pdbx_strand_id
1 'polypeptide(L)'
;MKLKNYNIKLIIFSAIIYSIFSPINSQELDKEYNQLDSILSWEDSKGVSSYQLQIQDEKGSLIVNQKMKSTQYDLKEFNIGKYKHRVGVYNKFGKLVGFTRWVPFTITRVETPIVINKSSQEVYKNEEYKEVLVKGENFLEISKISLKHEKLGDVVFVNDFKFVSEKELKFKIKAEDLDLGVYSLVVENPRKKKTIVEGYLKVLEPKDVAIVPPEKSEPEVPSKKEESNIPEKSEEPPSKTEPDKKVTSTYPYWKEGLYSALLPGLGQFAKDQKLKGSILGILFLSSVAAYNVQYARFSSDKDKYNQTVYGGIILPYFFPNDEKVILFNISRNQDKYNDGLNSAGRVGTAGKVVGAIYALTILDALFWKKKESLQTELYSDKFYFFTDFYNNTVRVPGGTSIQTNYTFGFKIHF
;
A
#
# COMPACT_ATOMS: atom_id res chain seq x y z
N MET A 1 -13.63 -36.22 20.48
CA MET A 1 -12.46 -35.52 19.91
C MET A 1 -12.76 -35.01 18.49
N LYS A 2 -13.37 -33.83 18.31
CA LYS A 2 -13.75 -33.27 16.97
C LYS A 2 -13.58 -31.74 16.80
N LEU A 3 -12.75 -31.08 17.60
CA LEU A 3 -12.66 -29.60 17.67
C LEU A 3 -11.58 -28.92 16.78
N LYS A 4 -10.66 -29.66 16.14
CA LYS A 4 -9.50 -29.05 15.44
C LYS A 4 -9.79 -28.33 14.11
N ASN A 5 -10.91 -28.59 13.45
CA ASN A 5 -11.10 -28.19 12.03
C ASN A 5 -11.81 -26.84 11.81
N TYR A 6 -12.30 -26.16 12.86
CA TYR A 6 -12.93 -24.84 12.73
C TYR A 6 -11.90 -23.70 12.74
N ASN A 7 -10.95 -23.72 13.69
CA ASN A 7 -10.00 -22.62 13.89
C ASN A 7 -9.10 -22.39 12.66
N ILE A 8 -8.63 -23.45 11.99
CA ILE A 8 -7.84 -23.36 10.75
C ILE A 8 -8.60 -22.58 9.65
N LYS A 9 -9.92 -22.78 9.55
CA LYS A 9 -10.75 -22.09 8.56
C LYS A 9 -10.97 -20.62 8.91
N LEU A 10 -11.10 -20.30 10.20
CA LEU A 10 -11.18 -18.92 10.69
C LEU A 10 -9.86 -18.15 10.48
N ILE A 11 -8.71 -18.82 10.65
CA ILE A 11 -7.38 -18.26 10.38
C ILE A 11 -7.22 -17.94 8.89
N ILE A 12 -7.62 -18.85 7.99
CA ILE A 12 -7.60 -18.60 6.54
C ILE A 12 -8.53 -17.43 6.16
N PHE A 13 -9.73 -17.36 6.75
CA PHE A 13 -10.69 -16.27 6.53
C PHE A 13 -10.15 -14.91 6.97
N SER A 14 -9.52 -14.84 8.16
CA SER A 14 -8.89 -13.60 8.65
C SER A 14 -7.67 -13.21 7.81
N ALA A 15 -6.83 -14.14 7.37
CA ALA A 15 -5.70 -13.86 6.48
C ALA A 15 -6.14 -13.29 5.11
N ILE A 16 -7.22 -13.82 4.52
CA ILE A 16 -7.79 -13.30 3.27
C ILE A 16 -8.31 -11.86 3.46
N ILE A 17 -9.07 -11.60 4.54
CA ILE A 17 -9.54 -10.25 4.85
C ILE A 17 -8.36 -9.29 5.09
N TYR A 18 -7.34 -9.71 5.83
CA TYR A 18 -6.14 -8.92 6.08
C TYR A 18 -5.38 -8.60 4.77
N SER A 19 -5.34 -9.53 3.80
CA SER A 19 -4.75 -9.27 2.48
C SER A 19 -5.52 -8.25 1.62
N ILE A 20 -6.82 -8.07 1.88
CA ILE A 20 -7.69 -7.10 1.17
C ILE A 20 -7.68 -5.74 1.87
N PHE A 21 -7.53 -5.71 3.20
CA PHE A 21 -7.46 -4.49 4.02
C PHE A 21 -6.03 -4.01 4.32
N SER A 22 -5.01 -4.76 3.93
CA SER A 22 -3.63 -4.29 3.91
C SER A 22 -3.56 -2.93 3.19
N PRO A 23 -2.77 -1.95 3.68
CA PRO A 23 -2.44 -0.80 2.85
C PRO A 23 -1.82 -1.35 1.56
N ILE A 24 -2.25 -0.84 0.40
CA ILE A 24 -1.71 -1.26 -0.89
C ILE A 24 -0.20 -1.03 -0.84
N ASN A 25 0.54 -2.13 -0.70
CA ASN A 25 1.97 -2.07 -0.50
C ASN A 25 2.58 -1.44 -1.76
N SER A 26 3.45 -0.44 -1.59
CA SER A 26 3.95 0.41 -2.69
C SER A 26 4.81 -0.33 -3.72
N GLN A 27 4.88 -1.65 -3.63
CA GLN A 27 5.53 -2.56 -4.57
C GLN A 27 5.00 -2.47 -6.01
N GLU A 28 3.78 -1.96 -6.22
CA GLU A 28 3.27 -1.70 -7.58
C GLU A 28 3.87 -0.41 -8.18
N LEU A 29 4.25 0.58 -7.36
CA LEU A 29 5.13 1.68 -7.76
C LEU A 29 6.59 1.20 -7.92
N ASP A 30 7.10 0.33 -7.04
CA ASP A 30 8.47 -0.21 -7.17
C ASP A 30 8.68 -1.03 -8.46
N LYS A 31 7.61 -1.54 -9.09
CA LYS A 31 7.71 -2.23 -10.38
C LYS A 31 8.21 -1.33 -11.51
N GLU A 32 7.86 -0.06 -11.52
CA GLU A 32 8.32 0.90 -12.55
C GLU A 32 9.77 1.36 -12.31
N TYR A 33 10.22 1.40 -11.05
CA TYR A 33 11.62 1.68 -10.68
C TYR A 33 12.59 0.52 -10.91
N ASN A 34 12.10 -0.67 -11.31
CA ASN A 34 12.94 -1.86 -11.40
C ASN A 34 13.95 -1.88 -12.56
N GLN A 35 13.88 -0.90 -13.48
CA GLN A 35 14.88 -0.63 -14.52
C GLN A 35 15.36 0.82 -14.50
N LEU A 36 15.97 1.25 -13.38
CA LEU A 36 16.88 2.42 -13.37
C LEU A 36 18.19 2.12 -14.14
N ASP A 37 18.06 1.82 -15.43
CA ASP A 37 19.08 2.18 -16.41
C ASP A 37 19.27 3.70 -16.42
N SER A 38 20.37 4.17 -17.00
CA SER A 38 20.77 5.58 -16.99
C SER A 38 19.91 6.44 -17.93
N ILE A 39 18.58 6.38 -17.83
CA ILE A 39 17.65 7.00 -18.77
C ILE A 39 17.32 8.43 -18.32
N LEU A 40 17.61 9.40 -19.18
CA LEU A 40 17.07 10.74 -19.10
C LEU A 40 15.66 10.75 -19.69
N SER A 41 14.67 11.27 -18.97
CA SER A 41 13.28 11.32 -19.40
C SER A 41 12.62 12.69 -19.17
N TRP A 42 11.54 12.98 -19.89
CA TRP A 42 10.72 14.20 -19.75
C TRP A 42 9.23 13.91 -20.01
N GLU A 43 8.35 14.84 -19.62
CA GLU A 43 6.90 14.71 -19.86
C GLU A 43 6.55 14.94 -21.33
N ASP A 44 5.61 14.15 -21.86
CA ASP A 44 5.10 14.33 -23.23
C ASP A 44 4.08 15.48 -23.30
N SER A 45 4.13 16.26 -24.39
CA SER A 45 3.36 17.48 -24.56
C SER A 45 2.32 17.36 -25.69
N LYS A 46 1.05 17.60 -25.35
CA LYS A 46 -0.09 17.53 -26.30
C LYS A 46 0.16 18.43 -27.52
N GLY A 47 0.25 17.84 -28.72
CA GLY A 47 0.42 18.56 -30.00
C GLY A 47 1.86 18.65 -30.54
N VAL A 48 2.82 18.01 -29.88
CA VAL A 48 4.21 17.88 -30.32
C VAL A 48 4.36 16.77 -31.38
N SER A 49 5.31 16.92 -32.31
CA SER A 49 5.66 15.91 -33.31
C SER A 49 6.99 15.19 -33.04
N SER A 50 7.89 15.86 -32.33
CA SER A 50 9.25 15.41 -32.03
C SER A 50 9.93 16.38 -31.06
N TYR A 51 11.00 15.90 -30.43
CA TYR A 51 11.84 16.63 -29.50
C TYR A 51 13.25 16.82 -30.07
N GLN A 52 13.99 17.83 -29.60
CA GLN A 52 15.43 18.00 -29.84
C GLN A 52 16.17 17.97 -28.51
N LEU A 53 16.72 16.82 -28.14
CA LEU A 53 17.53 16.71 -26.94
C LEU A 53 18.90 17.35 -27.18
N GLN A 54 19.30 18.23 -26.26
CA GLN A 54 20.64 18.81 -26.21
C GLN A 54 21.26 18.54 -24.84
N ILE A 55 22.51 18.06 -24.80
CA ILE A 55 23.28 17.85 -23.57
C ILE A 55 24.66 18.50 -23.70
N GLN A 56 25.04 19.27 -22.68
CA GLN A 56 26.36 19.86 -22.51
C GLN A 56 27.14 19.18 -21.38
N ASP A 57 28.46 19.10 -21.52
CA ASP A 57 29.39 18.74 -20.44
C ASP A 57 29.63 19.91 -19.46
N GLU A 58 30.43 19.67 -18.42
CA GLU A 58 30.82 20.70 -17.43
C GLU A 58 31.60 21.88 -18.05
N LYS A 59 32.22 21.70 -19.24
CA LYS A 59 32.93 22.74 -20.00
C LYS A 59 32.01 23.53 -20.93
N GLY A 60 30.73 23.16 -21.05
CA GLY A 60 29.75 23.77 -21.96
C GLY A 60 29.76 23.18 -23.38
N SER A 61 30.59 22.16 -23.64
CA SER A 61 30.68 21.46 -24.93
C SER A 61 29.39 20.70 -25.22
N LEU A 62 28.76 20.94 -26.36
CA LEU A 62 27.51 20.29 -26.74
C LEU A 62 27.78 18.86 -27.26
N ILE A 63 27.67 17.87 -26.38
CA ILE A 63 27.99 16.47 -26.65
C ILE A 63 26.81 15.67 -27.25
N VAL A 64 25.57 16.10 -27.01
CA VAL A 64 24.37 15.56 -27.69
C VAL A 64 23.57 16.70 -28.29
N ASN A 65 23.11 16.51 -29.53
CA ASN A 65 22.23 17.42 -30.25
C ASN A 65 21.38 16.61 -31.25
N GLN A 66 20.36 15.91 -30.76
CA GLN A 66 19.64 14.89 -31.53
C GLN A 66 18.13 15.15 -31.58
N LYS A 67 17.53 14.96 -32.76
CA LYS A 67 16.06 15.02 -32.95
C LYS A 67 15.47 13.62 -32.83
N MET A 68 14.46 13.46 -31.96
CA MET A 68 13.87 12.18 -31.60
C MET A 68 12.35 12.26 -31.40
N LYS A 69 11.68 11.11 -31.38
CA LYS A 69 10.23 11.02 -31.09
C LYS A 69 9.93 10.51 -29.67
N SER A 70 10.89 9.84 -29.03
CA SER A 70 10.79 9.43 -27.63
C SER A 70 10.88 10.63 -26.69
N THR A 71 10.33 10.48 -25.50
CA THR A 71 10.57 11.35 -24.34
C THR A 71 11.62 10.77 -23.38
N GLN A 72 12.47 9.88 -23.90
CA GLN A 72 13.46 9.10 -23.18
C GLN A 72 14.73 8.98 -24.02
N TYR A 73 15.89 8.99 -23.35
CA TYR A 73 17.22 8.87 -23.94
C TYR A 73 18.18 8.17 -22.98
N ASP A 74 19.02 7.26 -23.48
CA ASP A 74 19.91 6.42 -22.68
C ASP A 74 21.30 7.08 -22.51
N LEU A 75 21.79 7.15 -21.27
CA LEU A 75 23.09 7.71 -20.91
C LEU A 75 24.17 6.64 -20.63
N LYS A 76 23.96 5.36 -20.99
CA LYS A 76 24.95 4.26 -20.78
C LYS A 76 26.35 4.56 -21.34
N GLU A 77 26.44 5.34 -22.41
CA GLU A 77 27.72 5.71 -23.06
C GLU A 77 28.40 6.93 -22.42
N PHE A 78 27.81 7.54 -21.40
CA PHE A 78 28.34 8.74 -20.75
C PHE A 78 29.35 8.40 -19.66
N ASN A 79 30.39 9.22 -19.57
CA ASN A 79 31.38 9.15 -18.49
C ASN A 79 30.82 9.71 -17.17
N ILE A 80 31.52 9.41 -16.08
CA ILE A 80 31.29 10.05 -14.77
C ILE A 80 31.61 11.54 -14.89
N GLY A 81 30.70 12.42 -14.44
CA GLY A 81 30.85 13.87 -14.58
C GLY A 81 29.56 14.65 -14.37
N LYS A 82 29.68 15.99 -14.41
CA LYS A 82 28.53 16.91 -14.39
C LYS A 82 28.11 17.28 -15.81
N TYR A 83 26.82 17.37 -16.03
CA TYR A 83 26.19 17.62 -17.33
C TYR A 83 25.01 18.57 -17.18
N LYS A 84 24.54 19.15 -18.29
CA LYS A 84 23.30 19.93 -18.35
C LYS A 84 22.51 19.51 -19.57
N HIS A 85 21.22 19.24 -19.44
CA HIS A 85 20.35 18.93 -20.59
C HIS A 85 19.31 20.03 -20.81
N ARG A 86 18.80 20.13 -22.04
CA ARG A 86 17.56 20.84 -22.39
C ARG A 86 16.86 20.13 -23.54
N VAL A 87 15.56 20.38 -23.67
CA VAL A 87 14.70 19.76 -24.67
C VAL A 87 14.07 20.85 -25.54
N GLY A 88 14.33 20.77 -26.84
CA GLY A 88 13.63 21.55 -27.87
C GLY A 88 12.34 20.86 -28.27
N VAL A 89 11.30 21.63 -28.61
CA VAL A 89 9.97 21.09 -28.92
C VAL A 89 9.57 21.45 -30.35
N TYR A 90 9.26 20.45 -31.19
CA TYR A 90 8.72 20.67 -32.54
C TYR A 90 7.20 20.50 -32.58
N ASN A 91 6.49 21.48 -33.14
CA ASN A 91 5.05 21.36 -33.36
C ASN A 91 4.69 20.35 -34.47
N LYS A 92 3.39 20.09 -34.67
CA LYS A 92 2.86 19.23 -35.75
C LYS A 92 3.28 19.62 -37.19
N PHE A 93 3.81 20.82 -37.41
CA PHE A 93 4.32 21.30 -38.69
C PHE A 93 5.86 21.19 -38.81
N GLY A 94 6.52 20.51 -37.87
CA GLY A 94 7.96 20.31 -37.86
C GLY A 94 8.79 21.55 -37.50
N LYS A 95 8.16 22.67 -37.12
CA LYS A 95 8.83 23.91 -36.69
C LYS A 95 9.19 23.82 -35.20
N LEU A 96 10.41 24.21 -34.86
CA LEU A 96 10.87 24.33 -33.48
C LEU A 96 10.13 25.51 -32.81
N VAL A 97 9.50 25.25 -31.67
CA VAL A 97 8.69 26.23 -30.91
C VAL A 97 9.54 26.94 -29.86
N GLY A 98 10.47 26.23 -29.25
CA GLY A 98 11.37 26.73 -28.21
C GLY A 98 12.17 25.61 -27.57
N PHE A 99 13.02 25.97 -26.60
CA PHE A 99 13.78 25.06 -25.74
C PHE A 99 13.36 25.25 -24.27
N THR A 100 13.43 24.17 -23.48
CA THR A 100 13.42 24.29 -22.01
C THR A 100 14.68 24.99 -21.50
N ARG A 101 14.65 25.45 -20.25
CA ARG A 101 15.85 25.87 -19.51
C ARG A 101 16.85 24.71 -19.40
N TRP A 102 18.13 25.03 -19.31
CA TRP A 102 19.15 24.04 -18.96
C TRP A 102 18.90 23.49 -17.54
N VAL A 103 18.86 22.17 -17.42
CA VAL A 103 18.70 21.44 -16.16
C VAL A 103 19.99 20.65 -15.89
N PRO A 104 20.69 20.90 -14.76
CA PRO A 104 21.90 20.16 -14.41
C PRO A 104 21.58 18.73 -13.97
N PHE A 105 22.50 17.81 -14.23
CA PHE A 105 22.50 16.46 -13.69
C PHE A 105 23.94 15.94 -13.56
N THR A 106 24.15 14.90 -12.76
CA THR A 106 25.47 14.32 -12.52
C THR A 106 25.39 12.81 -12.72
N ILE A 107 26.39 12.24 -13.40
CA ILE A 107 26.56 10.79 -13.54
C ILE A 107 27.67 10.37 -12.57
N THR A 108 27.33 9.47 -11.64
CA THR A 108 28.21 9.00 -10.57
C THR A 108 28.30 7.49 -10.54
N ARG A 109 29.41 6.94 -10.01
CA ARG A 109 29.54 5.50 -9.79
C ARG A 109 28.74 5.10 -8.55
N VAL A 110 27.66 4.35 -8.72
CA VAL A 110 26.86 3.84 -7.59
C VAL A 110 27.57 2.64 -6.94
N GLU A 111 28.30 2.91 -5.86
CA GLU A 111 28.96 1.88 -5.04
C GLU A 111 28.02 1.28 -3.99
N THR A 112 28.42 0.19 -3.34
CA THR A 112 27.62 -0.41 -2.26
C THR A 112 27.70 0.49 -1.01
N PRO A 113 26.59 0.86 -0.37
CA PRO A 113 26.64 1.60 0.90
C PRO A 113 27.34 0.76 1.97
N ILE A 114 28.19 1.36 2.80
CA ILE A 114 28.91 0.69 3.89
C ILE A 114 28.42 1.29 5.20
N VAL A 115 28.16 0.48 6.22
CA VAL A 115 27.83 0.96 7.57
C VAL A 115 28.99 0.61 8.51
N ILE A 116 29.62 1.64 9.05
CA ILE A 116 30.81 1.54 9.92
C ILE A 116 30.39 1.39 11.38
N ASN A 117 29.41 2.18 11.85
CA ASN A 117 28.94 2.03 13.22
C ASN A 117 28.01 0.80 13.33
N LYS A 118 28.44 -0.20 14.10
CA LYS A 118 27.69 -1.43 14.39
C LYS A 118 27.25 -1.54 15.86
N SER A 119 27.30 -0.44 16.63
CA SER A 119 26.79 -0.42 18.00
C SER A 119 25.28 -0.69 18.01
N SER A 120 24.83 -1.77 18.64
CA SER A 120 23.40 -2.03 18.84
C SER A 120 22.76 -0.89 19.64
N GLN A 121 21.67 -0.32 19.12
CA GLN A 121 20.96 0.80 19.74
C GLN A 121 19.68 0.28 20.42
N GLU A 122 19.45 0.67 21.67
CA GLU A 122 18.24 0.31 22.41
C GLU A 122 17.13 1.35 22.23
N VAL A 123 15.91 0.89 21.96
CA VAL A 123 14.67 1.66 21.94
C VAL A 123 13.71 1.04 22.96
N TYR A 124 13.07 1.86 23.78
CA TYR A 124 12.08 1.40 24.76
C TYR A 124 10.67 1.70 24.25
N LYS A 125 9.70 0.80 24.49
CA LYS A 125 8.33 0.89 23.94
C LYS A 125 7.55 2.14 24.37
N ASN A 126 8.03 2.88 25.37
CA ASN A 126 7.51 4.16 25.86
C ASN A 126 8.22 5.40 25.27
N GLU A 127 9.24 5.23 24.43
CA GLU A 127 9.88 6.35 23.71
C GLU A 127 9.06 6.73 22.47
N GLU A 128 8.41 7.89 22.48
CA GLU A 128 7.59 8.38 21.36
C GLU A 128 8.37 8.42 20.04
N TYR A 129 9.64 8.87 20.10
CA TYR A 129 10.60 8.80 18.99
C TYR A 129 12.02 8.50 19.50
N LYS A 130 12.72 7.59 18.83
CA LYS A 130 14.19 7.53 18.83
C LYS A 130 14.72 8.28 17.61
N GLU A 131 15.82 9.01 17.78
CA GLU A 131 16.59 9.58 16.68
C GLU A 131 17.87 8.75 16.48
N VAL A 132 18.02 8.18 15.29
CA VAL A 132 19.09 7.24 14.92
C VAL A 132 20.06 7.91 13.95
N LEU A 133 21.35 7.87 14.29
CA LEU A 133 22.44 8.30 13.40
C LEU A 133 23.20 7.08 12.90
N VAL A 134 23.18 6.85 11.58
CA VAL A 134 23.93 5.81 10.88
C VAL A 134 25.20 6.44 10.31
N LYS A 135 26.38 5.94 10.70
CA LYS A 135 27.68 6.36 10.16
C LYS A 135 28.28 5.28 9.26
N GLY A 136 28.85 5.70 8.14
CA GLY A 136 29.25 4.79 7.07
C GLY A 136 29.95 5.50 5.91
N GLU A 137 29.81 4.94 4.72
CA GLU A 137 30.32 5.46 3.44
C GLU A 137 29.39 5.05 2.29
N ASN A 138 29.53 5.70 1.12
CA ASN A 138 28.75 5.42 -0.10
C ASN A 138 27.21 5.51 0.08
N PHE A 139 26.73 6.34 1.00
CA PHE A 139 25.31 6.69 1.10
C PHE A 139 24.91 7.69 0.01
N LEU A 140 23.66 7.64 -0.43
CA LEU A 140 23.10 8.55 -1.43
C LEU A 140 21.81 9.19 -0.91
N GLU A 141 21.48 10.38 -1.41
CA GLU A 141 20.24 11.10 -1.05
C GLU A 141 18.97 10.28 -1.32
N ILE A 142 18.99 9.48 -2.38
CA ILE A 142 17.91 8.57 -2.80
C ILE A 142 18.16 7.10 -2.40
N SER A 143 18.96 6.85 -1.35
CA SER A 143 19.00 5.53 -0.70
C SER A 143 17.65 5.21 -0.02
N LYS A 144 17.34 3.93 0.15
CA LYS A 144 16.24 3.46 1.00
C LYS A 144 16.82 2.91 2.31
N ILE A 145 16.17 3.20 3.43
CA ILE A 145 16.47 2.63 4.75
C ILE A 145 15.27 1.79 5.19
N SER A 146 15.52 0.58 5.70
CA SER A 146 14.52 -0.21 6.41
C SER A 146 15.13 -1.01 7.56
N LEU A 147 14.26 -1.45 8.46
CA LEU A 147 14.61 -2.30 9.60
C LEU A 147 13.87 -3.62 9.45
N LYS A 148 14.60 -4.73 9.44
CA LYS A 148 14.03 -6.07 9.33
C LYS A 148 14.04 -6.77 10.69
N HIS A 149 12.88 -7.16 11.19
CA HIS A 149 12.79 -7.96 12.41
C HIS A 149 13.43 -9.35 12.18
N GLU A 150 14.37 -9.75 13.03
CA GLU A 150 15.18 -10.96 12.79
C GLU A 150 14.39 -12.27 12.93
N LYS A 151 13.51 -12.37 13.95
CA LYS A 151 12.63 -13.55 14.14
C LYS A 151 11.38 -13.56 13.26
N LEU A 152 10.61 -12.47 13.23
CA LEU A 152 9.34 -12.40 12.50
C LEU A 152 9.53 -12.26 10.97
N GLY A 153 10.62 -11.62 10.55
CA GLY A 153 10.94 -11.36 9.14
C GLY A 153 10.35 -10.06 8.58
N ASP A 154 9.43 -9.42 9.32
CA ASP A 154 8.76 -8.17 8.95
C ASP A 154 9.75 -7.02 8.67
N VAL A 155 9.39 -6.15 7.72
CA VAL A 155 10.24 -5.06 7.24
C VAL A 155 9.53 -3.74 7.43
N VAL A 156 10.06 -2.91 8.32
CA VAL A 156 9.59 -1.55 8.59
C VAL A 156 10.39 -0.56 7.76
N PHE A 157 9.73 0.14 6.85
CA PHE A 157 10.35 1.12 5.96
C PHE A 157 10.49 2.48 6.64
N VAL A 158 11.70 3.02 6.65
CA VAL A 158 12.00 4.31 7.27
C VAL A 158 11.83 5.42 6.23
N ASN A 159 10.62 5.97 6.19
CA ASN A 159 10.25 7.00 5.21
C ASN A 159 10.75 8.40 5.59
N ASP A 160 10.89 8.71 6.88
CA ASP A 160 11.44 9.98 7.39
C ASP A 160 12.92 9.80 7.76
N PHE A 161 13.78 9.81 6.72
CA PHE A 161 15.22 9.91 6.89
C PHE A 161 15.76 11.17 6.18
N LYS A 162 16.83 11.71 6.75
CA LYS A 162 17.59 12.84 6.24
C LYS A 162 18.98 12.38 5.82
N PHE A 163 19.30 12.58 4.55
CA PHE A 163 20.67 12.55 4.06
C PHE A 163 21.45 13.72 4.68
N VAL A 164 22.61 13.43 5.30
CA VAL A 164 23.50 14.45 5.86
C VAL A 164 24.78 14.52 5.04
N SER A 165 25.34 13.38 4.65
CA SER A 165 26.44 13.27 3.68
C SER A 165 26.55 11.83 3.16
N GLU A 166 27.45 11.59 2.20
CA GLU A 166 27.84 10.24 1.76
C GLU A 166 28.32 9.32 2.90
N LYS A 167 28.61 9.88 4.08
CA LYS A 167 29.07 9.17 5.28
C LYS A 167 28.07 9.15 6.44
N GLU A 168 27.00 9.93 6.40
CA GLU A 168 26.02 10.04 7.48
C GLU A 168 24.57 10.11 6.99
N LEU A 169 23.74 9.20 7.51
CA LEU A 169 22.28 9.20 7.37
C LEU A 169 21.66 9.34 8.76
N LYS A 170 20.61 10.15 8.89
CA LYS A 170 19.92 10.39 10.16
C LYS A 170 18.43 10.12 10.00
N PHE A 171 17.80 9.35 10.87
CA PHE A 171 16.37 9.07 10.80
C PHE A 171 15.68 9.10 12.16
N LYS A 172 14.36 9.22 12.14
CA LYS A 172 13.53 9.07 13.34
C LYS A 172 12.67 7.81 13.23
N ILE A 173 12.39 7.20 14.37
CA ILE A 173 11.51 6.04 14.44
C ILE A 173 10.68 6.07 15.71
N LYS A 174 9.39 5.75 15.60
CA LYS A 174 8.52 5.58 16.76
C LYS A 174 8.73 4.20 17.35
N ALA A 175 8.77 4.09 18.68
CA ALA A 175 8.72 2.78 19.31
C ALA A 175 7.34 2.12 19.12
N GLU A 176 6.28 2.90 18.92
CA GLU A 176 4.92 2.40 18.62
C GLU A 176 4.87 1.54 17.35
N ASP A 177 5.57 1.95 16.28
CA ASP A 177 5.58 1.30 14.96
C ASP A 177 6.43 0.00 14.90
N LEU A 178 7.06 -0.40 16.01
CA LEU A 178 7.92 -1.60 16.11
C LEU A 178 7.38 -2.63 17.10
N ASP A 179 7.65 -3.91 16.86
CA ASP A 179 7.43 -4.99 17.82
C ASP A 179 8.63 -5.17 18.75
N LEU A 180 8.43 -5.90 19.86
CA LEU A 180 9.50 -6.22 20.81
C LEU A 180 10.46 -7.26 20.23
N GLY A 181 11.73 -6.89 20.02
CA GLY A 181 12.69 -7.77 19.38
C GLY A 181 14.01 -7.13 18.96
N VAL A 182 14.66 -7.79 18.00
CA VAL A 182 15.93 -7.37 17.40
C VAL A 182 15.72 -7.16 15.91
N TYR A 183 16.21 -6.05 15.40
CA TYR A 183 16.07 -5.61 14.03
C TYR A 183 17.44 -5.39 13.38
N SER A 184 17.64 -5.98 12.21
CA SER A 184 18.78 -5.69 11.35
C SER A 184 18.50 -4.41 10.54
N LEU A 185 19.47 -3.50 10.48
CA LEU A 185 19.41 -2.33 9.60
C LEU A 185 19.72 -2.74 8.17
N VAL A 186 18.88 -2.32 7.22
CA VAL A 186 19.11 -2.50 5.78
C VAL A 186 19.23 -1.13 5.13
N VAL A 187 20.39 -0.85 4.52
CA VAL A 187 20.60 0.33 3.68
C VAL A 187 20.74 -0.13 2.23
N GLU A 188 19.87 0.37 1.37
CA GLU A 188 19.81 0.04 -0.06
C GLU A 188 20.04 1.29 -0.92
N ASN A 189 20.75 1.14 -2.04
CA ASN A 189 20.93 2.21 -3.03
C ASN A 189 19.99 2.04 -4.25
N PRO A 190 19.86 3.05 -5.14
CA PRO A 190 18.97 2.97 -6.31
C PRO A 190 19.29 1.83 -7.30
N ARG A 191 20.50 1.28 -7.27
CA ARG A 191 20.93 0.11 -8.07
C ARG A 191 20.80 -1.21 -7.28
N LYS A 192 19.99 -1.21 -6.21
CA LYS A 192 19.63 -2.36 -5.35
C LYS A 192 20.81 -3.06 -4.67
N LYS A 193 21.98 -2.40 -4.57
CA LYS A 193 23.05 -2.91 -3.71
C LYS A 193 22.67 -2.59 -2.27
N LYS A 194 22.69 -3.60 -1.41
CA LYS A 194 22.26 -3.51 -0.01
C LYS A 194 23.40 -3.85 0.92
N THR A 195 23.44 -3.18 2.07
CA THR A 195 24.21 -3.60 3.23
C THR A 195 23.24 -3.87 4.38
N ILE A 196 23.45 -5.00 5.04
CA ILE A 196 22.66 -5.46 6.18
C ILE A 196 23.58 -5.43 7.41
N VAL A 197 23.11 -4.83 8.50
CA VAL A 197 23.76 -4.88 9.81
C VAL A 197 22.82 -5.56 10.79
N GLU A 198 23.10 -6.81 11.09
CA GLU A 198 22.41 -7.62 12.10
C GLU A 198 22.59 -7.01 13.49
N GLY A 199 21.60 -7.18 14.37
CA GLY A 199 21.62 -6.67 15.74
C GLY A 199 21.58 -5.14 15.90
N TYR A 200 21.37 -4.36 14.83
CA TYR A 200 21.55 -2.90 14.84
C TYR A 200 20.60 -2.16 15.80
N LEU A 201 19.34 -2.58 15.89
CA LEU A 201 18.33 -1.95 16.76
C LEU A 201 17.64 -3.02 17.63
N LYS A 202 17.46 -2.73 18.91
CA LYS A 202 16.83 -3.61 19.89
C LYS A 202 15.67 -2.89 20.57
N VAL A 203 14.47 -3.42 20.42
CA VAL A 203 13.24 -2.85 20.96
C VAL A 203 12.88 -3.59 22.25
N LEU A 204 12.73 -2.84 23.34
CA LEU A 204 12.58 -3.34 24.69
C LEU A 204 11.26 -2.88 25.32
N GLU A 205 10.76 -3.65 26.29
CA GLU A 205 9.68 -3.22 27.17
C GLU A 205 10.11 -2.01 28.01
N PRO A 206 9.19 -1.12 28.42
CA PRO A 206 9.51 0.03 29.26
C PRO A 206 10.24 -0.38 30.53
N LYS A 207 11.39 0.25 30.82
CA LYS A 207 12.11 0.07 32.08
C LYS A 207 11.45 0.88 33.20
N ASP A 208 10.43 0.30 33.84
CA ASP A 208 9.92 0.80 35.11
C ASP A 208 9.59 -0.32 36.10
N VAL A 209 10.05 -0.12 37.34
CA VAL A 209 9.80 -0.88 38.58
C VAL A 209 9.88 -2.42 38.51
N ALA A 210 10.98 -2.97 39.02
CA ALA A 210 11.08 -4.39 39.36
C ALA A 210 10.14 -4.74 40.55
N ILE A 211 8.97 -5.31 40.25
CA ILE A 211 8.12 -5.96 41.26
C ILE A 211 8.75 -7.31 41.59
N VAL A 212 9.27 -7.44 42.82
CA VAL A 212 9.87 -8.67 43.34
C VAL A 212 8.80 -9.77 43.44
N PRO A 213 8.96 -10.93 42.78
CA PRO A 213 8.04 -12.06 42.96
C PRO A 213 8.29 -12.74 44.32
N PRO A 214 7.27 -12.93 45.18
CA PRO A 214 7.37 -13.83 46.31
C PRO A 214 7.34 -15.29 45.81
N GLU A 215 8.37 -16.04 46.18
CA GLU A 215 8.58 -17.46 45.90
C GLU A 215 7.64 -18.37 46.74
N LYS A 216 7.57 -19.66 46.39
CA LYS A 216 7.01 -20.83 47.14
C LYS A 216 5.49 -21.07 47.00
N SER A 217 5.02 -22.32 46.96
CA SER A 217 5.71 -23.62 46.82
C SER A 217 4.74 -24.75 46.46
N GLU A 218 5.19 -25.71 45.64
CA GLU A 218 4.58 -27.04 45.48
C GLU A 218 4.95 -27.95 46.69
N PRO A 219 4.18 -29.01 47.00
CA PRO A 219 4.60 -30.34 46.54
C PRO A 219 3.47 -31.38 46.25
N GLU A 220 3.65 -32.13 45.14
CA GLU A 220 3.68 -33.61 45.03
C GLU A 220 2.68 -34.52 45.84
N VAL A 221 1.84 -35.40 45.20
CA VAL A 221 2.07 -36.86 44.88
C VAL A 221 1.37 -37.85 45.87
N PRO A 222 0.91 -39.10 45.51
CA PRO A 222 0.44 -39.70 44.23
C PRO A 222 -0.75 -40.72 44.41
N SER A 223 -0.82 -41.80 43.56
CA SER A 223 -1.40 -43.16 43.81
C SER A 223 -2.93 -43.33 43.62
N LYS A 224 -3.51 -44.40 43.00
CA LYS A 224 -3.03 -45.66 42.33
C LYS A 224 -4.19 -46.33 41.53
N LYS A 225 -3.86 -47.18 40.52
CA LYS A 225 -4.47 -48.51 40.07
C LYS A 225 -6.02 -48.68 39.99
N GLU A 226 -6.69 -49.66 39.35
CA GLU A 226 -6.47 -50.87 38.49
C GLU A 226 -7.74 -50.97 37.59
N GLU A 227 -7.78 -51.35 36.30
CA GLU A 227 -7.47 -52.61 35.58
C GLU A 227 -8.50 -53.78 35.73
N SER A 228 -9.36 -54.03 34.71
CA SER A 228 -9.88 -55.38 34.33
C SER A 228 -10.80 -55.45 33.07
N ASN A 229 -10.40 -56.27 32.08
CA ASN A 229 -11.15 -57.24 31.24
C ASN A 229 -12.46 -56.97 30.42
N ILE A 230 -12.27 -57.08 29.09
CA ILE A 230 -13.04 -57.71 27.96
C ILE A 230 -13.78 -59.05 28.36
N PRO A 231 -14.84 -59.62 27.69
CA PRO A 231 -15.35 -59.59 26.27
C PRO A 231 -16.92 -59.41 26.12
N GLU A 232 -17.71 -59.72 25.05
CA GLU A 232 -17.54 -60.15 23.62
C GLU A 232 -18.74 -59.72 22.68
N LYS A 233 -18.48 -59.66 21.36
CA LYS A 233 -19.23 -60.16 20.16
C LYS A 233 -20.77 -60.39 20.10
N SER A 234 -21.39 -59.89 19.02
CA SER A 234 -22.33 -60.63 18.14
C SER A 234 -22.49 -59.95 16.75
N GLU A 235 -22.99 -60.69 15.74
CA GLU A 235 -22.81 -60.44 14.28
C GLU A 235 -23.87 -59.56 13.54
N GLU A 236 -23.71 -59.44 12.22
CA GLU A 236 -24.22 -58.42 11.27
C GLU A 236 -25.64 -58.70 10.63
N PRO A 237 -26.19 -57.86 9.70
CA PRO A 237 -27.64 -57.76 9.39
C PRO A 237 -28.09 -58.53 8.13
N PRO A 238 -29.35 -58.36 7.63
CA PRO A 238 -29.57 -57.33 6.58
C PRO A 238 -31.00 -56.74 6.44
N SER A 239 -31.12 -55.54 5.82
CA SER A 239 -32.17 -55.20 4.83
C SER A 239 -31.83 -53.90 4.07
N LYS A 240 -32.49 -53.60 2.93
CA LYS A 240 -32.21 -52.45 2.05
C LYS A 240 -33.47 -51.77 1.48
N THR A 241 -33.68 -50.51 1.82
CA THR A 241 -34.53 -49.49 1.14
C THR A 241 -34.21 -48.14 1.81
N GLU A 242 -34.05 -46.98 1.16
CA GLU A 242 -33.95 -46.58 -0.25
C GLU A 242 -32.81 -45.53 -0.40
N PRO A 243 -32.31 -45.20 -1.62
CA PRO A 243 -31.22 -44.25 -1.81
C PRO A 243 -31.68 -42.78 -1.70
N ASP A 244 -31.96 -42.35 -0.46
CA ASP A 244 -32.29 -40.97 -0.15
C ASP A 244 -31.13 -40.04 -0.58
N LYS A 245 -31.40 -39.13 -1.52
CA LYS A 245 -30.38 -38.29 -2.15
C LYS A 245 -29.93 -37.18 -1.21
N LYS A 246 -29.05 -37.54 -0.27
CA LYS A 246 -28.20 -36.57 0.45
C LYS A 246 -27.37 -35.77 -0.55
N VAL A 247 -27.89 -34.61 -0.93
CA VAL A 247 -27.14 -33.59 -1.65
C VAL A 247 -26.03 -33.11 -0.71
N THR A 248 -24.84 -33.69 -0.87
CA THR A 248 -23.62 -33.29 -0.18
C THR A 248 -23.23 -31.90 -0.68
N SER A 249 -23.83 -30.86 -0.08
CA SER A 249 -23.48 -29.46 -0.31
C SER A 249 -22.01 -29.27 0.07
N THR A 250 -21.15 -29.36 -0.95
CA THR A 250 -19.71 -29.47 -0.78
C THR A 250 -19.17 -28.05 -0.64
N TYR A 251 -19.04 -27.59 0.61
CA TYR A 251 -18.43 -26.30 0.92
C TYR A 251 -16.91 -26.34 0.69
N PRO A 252 -16.30 -25.28 0.12
CA PRO A 252 -16.91 -24.03 -0.36
C PRO A 252 -17.68 -24.17 -1.70
N TYR A 253 -18.65 -23.29 -1.92
CA TYR A 253 -19.38 -23.12 -3.18
C TYR A 253 -18.49 -22.49 -4.28
N TRP A 254 -17.44 -23.21 -4.70
CA TRP A 254 -16.41 -22.68 -5.61
C TRP A 254 -16.95 -22.22 -6.97
N LYS A 255 -17.93 -22.96 -7.53
CA LYS A 255 -18.54 -22.63 -8.83
C LYS A 255 -19.29 -21.30 -8.76
N GLU A 256 -20.04 -21.09 -7.69
CA GLU A 256 -20.79 -19.88 -7.41
C GLU A 256 -19.86 -18.72 -7.08
N GLY A 257 -18.78 -18.96 -6.32
CA GLY A 257 -17.71 -17.99 -6.09
C GLY A 257 -17.05 -17.50 -7.38
N LEU A 258 -16.73 -18.41 -8.31
CA LEU A 258 -16.21 -18.07 -9.65
C LEU A 258 -17.21 -17.24 -10.46
N TYR A 259 -18.52 -17.52 -10.39
CA TYR A 259 -19.52 -16.68 -11.05
C TYR A 259 -19.55 -15.25 -10.49
N SER A 260 -19.51 -15.06 -9.17
CA SER A 260 -19.42 -13.71 -8.59
C SER A 260 -18.07 -13.02 -8.83
N ALA A 261 -16.99 -13.77 -9.08
CA ALA A 261 -15.71 -13.18 -9.49
C ALA A 261 -15.75 -12.66 -10.94
N LEU A 262 -16.51 -13.29 -11.83
CA LEU A 262 -16.76 -12.80 -13.19
C LEU A 262 -17.67 -11.57 -13.21
N LEU A 263 -18.76 -11.60 -12.43
CA LEU A 263 -19.63 -10.44 -12.22
C LEU A 263 -20.33 -10.51 -10.85
N PRO A 264 -20.06 -9.56 -9.94
CA PRO A 264 -20.70 -9.46 -8.62
C PRO A 264 -22.21 -9.66 -8.65
N GLY A 265 -22.67 -10.67 -7.90
CA GLY A 265 -24.08 -11.08 -7.81
C GLY A 265 -24.44 -12.35 -8.58
N LEU A 266 -23.67 -12.77 -9.60
CA LEU A 266 -23.98 -13.98 -10.39
C LEU A 266 -23.90 -15.27 -9.56
N GLY A 267 -23.00 -15.36 -8.58
CA GLY A 267 -22.93 -16.49 -7.65
C GLY A 267 -24.20 -16.64 -6.82
N GLN A 268 -24.78 -15.52 -6.39
CA GLN A 268 -26.06 -15.50 -5.67
C GLN A 268 -27.23 -15.90 -6.58
N PHE A 269 -27.24 -15.48 -7.85
CA PHE A 269 -28.19 -15.99 -8.84
C PHE A 269 -28.05 -17.51 -9.06
N ALA A 270 -26.83 -18.05 -9.12
CA ALA A 270 -26.59 -19.49 -9.22
C ALA A 270 -27.06 -20.27 -7.97
N LYS A 271 -27.07 -19.64 -6.79
CA LYS A 271 -27.69 -20.17 -5.56
C LYS A 271 -29.23 -20.03 -5.51
N ASP A 272 -29.86 -19.50 -6.55
CA ASP A 272 -31.27 -19.07 -6.59
C ASP A 272 -31.63 -17.96 -5.56
N GLN A 273 -30.63 -17.27 -5.01
CA GLN A 273 -30.80 -16.13 -4.11
C GLN A 273 -31.03 -14.84 -4.92
N LYS A 274 -32.01 -14.86 -5.84
CA LYS A 274 -32.24 -13.80 -6.84
C LYS A 274 -32.26 -12.38 -6.26
N LEU A 275 -32.93 -12.18 -5.12
CA LEU A 275 -32.97 -10.88 -4.43
C LEU A 275 -31.58 -10.40 -3.95
N LYS A 276 -30.77 -11.29 -3.36
CA LYS A 276 -29.38 -10.96 -2.98
C LYS A 276 -28.53 -10.66 -4.22
N GLY A 277 -28.67 -11.45 -5.28
CA GLY A 277 -27.96 -11.24 -6.55
C GLY A 277 -28.24 -9.85 -7.14
N SER A 278 -29.52 -9.46 -7.20
CA SER A 278 -29.91 -8.12 -7.65
C SER A 278 -29.35 -7.02 -6.76
N ILE A 279 -29.47 -7.13 -5.42
CA ILE A 279 -28.98 -6.09 -4.49
C ILE A 279 -27.45 -5.93 -4.61
N LEU A 280 -26.70 -7.03 -4.60
CA LEU A 280 -25.24 -7.00 -4.68
C LEU A 280 -24.74 -6.51 -6.05
N GLY A 281 -25.40 -6.90 -7.14
CA GLY A 281 -25.10 -6.40 -8.48
C GLY A 281 -25.38 -4.90 -8.63
N ILE A 282 -26.53 -4.41 -8.12
CA ILE A 282 -26.87 -2.98 -8.11
C ILE A 282 -25.88 -2.18 -7.26
N LEU A 283 -25.50 -2.67 -6.07
CA LEU A 283 -24.49 -2.02 -5.22
C LEU A 283 -23.12 -1.95 -5.92
N PHE A 284 -22.68 -3.03 -6.56
CA PHE A 284 -21.42 -3.05 -7.32
C PHE A 284 -21.46 -2.06 -8.49
N LEU A 285 -22.48 -2.12 -9.35
CA LEU A 285 -22.63 -1.20 -10.48
C LEU A 285 -22.71 0.27 -10.03
N SER A 286 -23.40 0.56 -8.93
CA SER A 286 -23.48 1.90 -8.34
C SER A 286 -22.11 2.38 -7.83
N SER A 287 -21.32 1.49 -7.21
CA SER A 287 -19.97 1.82 -6.75
C SER A 287 -18.99 2.06 -7.91
N VAL A 288 -19.10 1.29 -9.01
CA VAL A 288 -18.30 1.49 -10.23
C VAL A 288 -18.70 2.79 -10.94
N ALA A 289 -19.99 3.13 -10.99
CA ALA A 289 -20.45 4.42 -11.51
C ALA A 289 -19.90 5.59 -10.67
N ALA A 290 -19.98 5.50 -9.33
CA ALA A 290 -19.42 6.49 -8.42
C ALA A 290 -17.90 6.63 -8.56
N TYR A 291 -17.16 5.53 -8.70
CA TYR A 291 -15.72 5.53 -8.97
C TYR A 291 -15.39 6.28 -10.26
N ASN A 292 -16.08 5.98 -11.37
CA ASN A 292 -15.87 6.66 -12.65
C ASN A 292 -16.13 8.18 -12.57
N VAL A 293 -17.12 8.62 -11.78
CA VAL A 293 -17.36 10.06 -11.54
C VAL A 293 -16.20 10.72 -10.78
N GLN A 294 -15.61 10.06 -9.77
CA GLN A 294 -14.41 10.61 -9.10
C GLN A 294 -13.18 10.56 -10.01
N TYR A 295 -13.01 9.51 -10.83
CA TYR A 295 -11.90 9.38 -11.77
C TYR A 295 -11.92 10.48 -12.84
N ALA A 296 -13.11 10.78 -13.40
CA ALA A 296 -13.29 11.89 -14.33
C ALA A 296 -12.95 13.25 -13.70
N ARG A 297 -13.29 13.47 -12.41
CA ARG A 297 -12.89 14.66 -11.65
C ARG A 297 -11.37 14.75 -11.49
N PHE A 298 -10.73 13.68 -11.01
CA PHE A 298 -9.27 13.61 -10.88
C PHE A 298 -8.55 13.87 -12.22
N SER A 299 -9.01 13.28 -13.32
CA SER A 299 -8.45 13.57 -14.65
C SER A 299 -8.62 15.04 -15.05
N SER A 300 -9.78 15.63 -14.76
CA SER A 300 -10.06 17.06 -15.01
C SER A 300 -9.17 17.98 -14.16
N ASP A 301 -8.96 17.65 -12.89
CA ASP A 301 -8.13 18.44 -11.97
C ASP A 301 -6.63 18.31 -12.30
N LYS A 302 -6.18 17.12 -12.72
CA LYS A 302 -4.84 16.91 -13.29
C LYS A 302 -4.62 17.75 -14.56
N ASP A 303 -5.56 17.76 -15.50
CA ASP A 303 -5.47 18.60 -16.70
C ASP A 303 -5.45 20.11 -16.35
N LYS A 304 -6.24 20.56 -15.36
CA LYS A 304 -6.20 21.96 -14.86
C LYS A 304 -4.88 22.32 -14.18
N TYR A 305 -4.30 21.40 -13.42
CA TYR A 305 -2.99 21.57 -12.80
C TYR A 305 -1.91 21.71 -13.88
N ASN A 306 -1.81 20.76 -14.81
CA ASN A 306 -0.86 20.81 -15.91
C ASN A 306 -1.02 22.11 -16.74
N GLN A 307 -2.23 22.50 -17.11
CA GLN A 307 -2.49 23.79 -17.80
C GLN A 307 -2.04 25.01 -16.99
N THR A 308 -2.21 24.97 -15.66
CA THR A 308 -1.77 26.06 -14.78
C THR A 308 -0.25 26.10 -14.65
N VAL A 309 0.43 24.97 -14.59
CA VAL A 309 1.91 24.88 -14.63
C VAL A 309 2.45 25.42 -15.96
N TYR A 310 1.85 25.05 -17.10
CA TYR A 310 2.25 25.62 -18.40
C TYR A 310 2.07 27.14 -18.46
N GLY A 311 0.93 27.67 -17.99
CA GLY A 311 0.73 29.11 -17.84
C GLY A 311 1.72 29.76 -16.86
N GLY A 312 2.11 29.02 -15.82
CA GLY A 312 3.05 29.45 -14.80
C GLY A 312 4.53 29.43 -15.20
N ILE A 313 4.87 28.76 -16.31
CA ILE A 313 6.18 28.91 -16.97
C ILE A 313 6.18 30.18 -17.85
N ILE A 314 5.02 30.55 -18.42
CA ILE A 314 4.87 31.68 -19.33
C ILE A 314 4.81 33.02 -18.58
N LEU A 315 4.09 33.11 -17.47
CA LEU A 315 3.90 34.37 -16.73
C LEU A 315 5.22 35.02 -16.26
N PRO A 316 6.17 34.31 -15.63
CA PRO A 316 7.46 34.90 -15.23
C PRO A 316 8.37 35.29 -16.40
N TYR A 317 8.12 34.78 -17.62
CA TYR A 317 8.87 35.18 -18.82
C TYR A 317 8.43 36.56 -19.33
N PHE A 318 7.14 36.88 -19.24
CA PHE A 318 6.60 38.19 -19.62
C PHE A 318 6.66 39.23 -18.50
N PHE A 319 6.63 38.80 -17.24
CA PHE A 319 6.64 39.67 -16.06
C PHE A 319 7.74 39.27 -15.05
N PRO A 320 9.04 39.26 -15.45
CA PRO A 320 10.13 38.74 -14.61
C PRO A 320 10.38 39.55 -13.34
N ASN A 321 9.96 40.81 -13.30
CA ASN A 321 10.17 41.74 -12.19
C ASN A 321 8.87 42.04 -11.40
N ASP A 322 7.74 41.40 -11.71
CA ASP A 322 6.49 41.58 -10.97
C ASP A 322 6.32 40.45 -9.93
N GLU A 323 6.74 40.73 -8.70
CA GLU A 323 6.62 39.82 -7.56
C GLU A 323 5.17 39.39 -7.31
N LYS A 324 4.17 40.23 -7.61
CA LYS A 324 2.75 39.89 -7.42
C LYS A 324 2.30 38.85 -8.45
N VAL A 325 2.72 38.99 -9.70
CA VAL A 325 2.47 37.98 -10.75
C VAL A 325 3.15 36.65 -10.39
N ILE A 326 4.38 36.69 -9.88
CA ILE A 326 5.14 35.49 -9.46
C ILE A 326 4.47 34.81 -8.25
N LEU A 327 4.10 35.56 -7.21
CA LEU A 327 3.43 35.01 -6.02
C LEU A 327 2.02 34.48 -6.32
N PHE A 328 1.24 35.20 -7.12
CA PHE A 328 -0.09 34.75 -7.59
C PHE A 328 0.02 33.43 -8.37
N ASN A 329 1.03 33.33 -9.25
CA ASN A 329 1.32 32.12 -10.00
C ASN A 329 1.70 30.94 -9.07
N ILE A 330 2.57 31.15 -8.08
CA ILE A 330 2.95 30.12 -7.10
C ILE A 330 1.72 29.65 -6.31
N SER A 331 0.92 30.57 -5.77
CA SER A 331 -0.33 30.23 -5.04
C SER A 331 -1.27 29.39 -5.91
N ARG A 332 -1.56 29.86 -7.14
CA ARG A 332 -2.49 29.19 -8.05
C ARG A 332 -2.01 27.79 -8.47
N ASN A 333 -0.69 27.57 -8.60
CA ASN A 333 -0.13 26.23 -8.81
C ASN A 333 -0.33 25.33 -7.59
N GLN A 334 -0.06 25.84 -6.38
CA GLN A 334 -0.26 25.09 -5.14
C GLN A 334 -1.74 24.72 -4.93
N ASP A 335 -2.66 25.64 -5.20
CA ASP A 335 -4.11 25.38 -5.11
C ASP A 335 -4.53 24.24 -6.06
N LYS A 336 -4.03 24.23 -7.30
CA LYS A 336 -4.38 23.20 -8.29
C LYS A 336 -3.65 21.87 -8.04
N TYR A 337 -2.47 21.89 -7.43
CA TYR A 337 -1.81 20.70 -6.90
C TYR A 337 -2.62 20.08 -5.75
N ASN A 338 -3.09 20.91 -4.81
CA ASN A 338 -3.93 20.50 -3.69
C ASN A 338 -5.28 19.94 -4.18
N ASP A 339 -5.93 20.56 -5.18
CA ASP A 339 -7.12 20.00 -5.84
C ASP A 339 -6.84 18.60 -6.42
N GLY A 340 -5.72 18.45 -7.15
CA GLY A 340 -5.29 17.18 -7.73
C GLY A 340 -5.09 16.08 -6.69
N LEU A 341 -4.40 16.38 -5.58
CA LEU A 341 -4.24 15.46 -4.45
C LEU A 341 -5.58 15.09 -3.79
N ASN A 342 -6.45 16.07 -3.56
CA ASN A 342 -7.77 15.85 -2.97
C ASN A 342 -8.65 14.96 -3.85
N SER A 343 -8.63 15.16 -5.17
CA SER A 343 -9.36 14.31 -6.12
C SER A 343 -8.72 12.93 -6.26
N ALA A 344 -7.39 12.80 -6.21
CA ALA A 344 -6.71 11.48 -6.16
C ALA A 344 -7.11 10.69 -4.91
N GLY A 345 -7.16 11.32 -3.74
CA GLY A 345 -7.64 10.69 -2.50
C GLY A 345 -9.09 10.20 -2.60
N ARG A 346 -9.98 10.96 -3.25
CA ARG A 346 -11.37 10.55 -3.52
C ARG A 346 -11.45 9.33 -4.45
N VAL A 347 -10.60 9.26 -5.48
CA VAL A 347 -10.50 8.09 -6.37
C VAL A 347 -10.01 6.86 -5.60
N GLY A 348 -8.96 7.00 -4.77
CA GLY A 348 -8.45 5.92 -3.93
C GLY A 348 -9.50 5.37 -2.97
N THR A 349 -10.25 6.24 -2.29
CA THR A 349 -11.36 5.84 -1.41
C THR A 349 -12.50 5.17 -2.17
N ALA A 350 -12.88 5.68 -3.35
CA ALA A 350 -13.89 5.04 -4.19
C ALA A 350 -13.44 3.65 -4.69
N GLY A 351 -12.16 3.49 -5.06
CA GLY A 351 -11.57 2.22 -5.46
C GLY A 351 -11.60 1.18 -4.32
N LYS A 352 -11.30 1.60 -3.09
CA LYS A 352 -11.46 0.74 -1.89
C LYS A 352 -12.90 0.28 -1.69
N VAL A 353 -13.90 1.14 -1.90
CA VAL A 353 -15.33 0.77 -1.80
C VAL A 353 -15.71 -0.25 -2.89
N VAL A 354 -15.30 -0.04 -4.15
CA VAL A 354 -15.53 -1.01 -5.24
C VAL A 354 -14.89 -2.37 -4.91
N GLY A 355 -13.63 -2.38 -4.46
CA GLY A 355 -12.91 -3.61 -4.08
C GLY A 355 -13.54 -4.35 -2.90
N ALA A 356 -13.99 -3.62 -1.86
CA ALA A 356 -14.66 -4.20 -0.71
C ALA A 356 -16.02 -4.83 -1.08
N ILE A 357 -16.81 -4.17 -1.93
CA ILE A 357 -18.08 -4.73 -2.44
C ILE A 357 -17.81 -5.96 -3.30
N TYR A 358 -16.86 -5.88 -4.25
CA TYR A 358 -16.45 -7.01 -5.10
C TYR A 358 -16.08 -8.24 -4.27
N ALA A 359 -15.16 -8.09 -3.31
CA ALA A 359 -14.77 -9.16 -2.39
C ALA A 359 -15.94 -9.72 -1.58
N LEU A 360 -16.82 -8.86 -1.04
CA LEU A 360 -18.02 -9.28 -0.30
C LEU A 360 -18.94 -10.15 -1.16
N THR A 361 -19.13 -9.82 -2.44
CA THR A 361 -19.99 -10.63 -3.33
C THR A 361 -19.42 -12.02 -3.61
N ILE A 362 -18.08 -12.15 -3.66
CA ILE A 362 -17.39 -13.44 -3.80
C ILE A 362 -17.48 -14.24 -2.50
N LEU A 363 -17.28 -13.61 -1.34
CA LEU A 363 -17.34 -14.29 -0.04
C LEU A 363 -18.75 -14.84 0.28
N ASP A 364 -19.81 -14.06 0.04
CA ASP A 364 -21.19 -14.56 0.16
C ASP A 364 -21.50 -15.67 -0.86
N ALA A 365 -20.93 -15.58 -2.08
CA ALA A 365 -21.03 -16.62 -3.09
C ALA A 365 -20.23 -17.89 -2.76
N LEU A 366 -19.11 -17.82 -2.04
CA LEU A 366 -18.34 -18.98 -1.59
C LEU A 366 -18.93 -19.66 -0.34
N PHE A 367 -19.44 -18.87 0.62
CA PHE A 367 -19.68 -19.35 1.98
C PHE A 367 -21.14 -19.32 2.45
N TRP A 368 -22.04 -18.51 1.87
CA TRP A 368 -23.41 -18.44 2.40
C TRP A 368 -24.28 -19.63 1.95
N LYS A 369 -25.07 -20.20 2.88
CA LYS A 369 -25.99 -21.31 2.61
C LYS A 369 -26.93 -21.01 1.45
N LYS A 370 -27.06 -21.93 0.48
CA LYS A 370 -28.22 -21.96 -0.43
C LYS A 370 -29.50 -22.03 0.42
N LYS A 371 -30.55 -21.31 0.02
CA LYS A 371 -31.82 -21.31 0.75
C LYS A 371 -32.56 -22.62 0.44
N GLU A 372 -32.39 -23.61 1.30
CA GLU A 372 -33.24 -24.80 1.32
C GLU A 372 -34.69 -24.38 1.61
N SER A 373 -35.65 -25.15 1.09
CA SER A 373 -37.08 -24.84 1.21
C SER A 373 -37.50 -24.88 2.68
N LEU A 374 -37.93 -23.73 3.21
CA LEU A 374 -38.32 -23.55 4.60
C LEU A 374 -39.45 -24.50 5.00
N GLN A 375 -39.12 -25.56 5.73
CA GLN A 375 -39.86 -25.85 6.94
C GLN A 375 -39.31 -24.98 8.08
N THR A 376 -40.20 -24.54 8.96
CA THR A 376 -39.94 -23.47 9.92
C THR A 376 -39.47 -23.99 11.27
N GLU A 377 -38.24 -23.65 11.65
CA GLU A 377 -37.89 -23.47 13.06
C GLU A 377 -37.48 -22.01 13.29
N LEU A 378 -38.08 -21.37 14.29
CA LEU A 378 -37.75 -20.00 14.68
C LEU A 378 -36.62 -20.01 15.72
N TYR A 379 -35.38 -19.87 15.25
CA TYR A 379 -34.36 -19.14 16.00
C TYR A 379 -33.81 -18.05 15.09
N SER A 380 -34.05 -16.79 15.46
CA SER A 380 -33.73 -15.63 14.63
C SER A 380 -32.39 -15.02 15.05
N ASP A 381 -31.29 -15.57 14.52
CA ASP A 381 -29.96 -14.97 14.59
C ASP A 381 -29.94 -13.69 13.74
N LYS A 382 -30.44 -12.59 14.32
CA LYS A 382 -30.62 -11.32 13.62
C LYS A 382 -29.27 -10.60 13.49
N PHE A 383 -28.60 -10.84 12.36
CA PHE A 383 -27.50 -10.00 11.91
C PHE A 383 -28.01 -8.57 11.64
N TYR A 384 -27.64 -7.64 12.50
CA TYR A 384 -27.91 -6.21 12.32
C TYR A 384 -26.70 -5.52 11.68
N PHE A 385 -26.88 -5.05 10.45
CA PHE A 385 -26.02 -4.03 9.86
C PHE A 385 -26.49 -2.66 10.39
N PHE A 386 -25.57 -1.86 10.92
CA PHE A 386 -25.84 -0.49 11.35
C PHE A 386 -24.74 0.44 10.81
N THR A 387 -25.10 1.69 10.59
CA THR A 387 -24.21 2.74 10.06
C THR A 387 -24.41 4.01 10.86
N ASP A 388 -23.64 4.18 11.93
CA ASP A 388 -23.74 5.36 12.79
C ASP A 388 -22.94 6.53 12.20
N PHE A 389 -23.58 7.70 12.10
CA PHE A 389 -22.99 8.93 11.56
C PHE A 389 -22.54 9.87 12.70
N TYR A 390 -21.30 9.71 13.18
CA TYR A 390 -20.73 10.59 14.21
C TYR A 390 -20.06 11.84 13.60
N ASN A 391 -20.76 12.97 13.62
CA ASN A 391 -20.26 14.28 13.18
C ASN A 391 -19.29 14.92 14.21
N ASN A 392 -18.12 14.32 14.43
CA ASN A 392 -17.06 14.94 15.22
C ASN A 392 -16.38 16.08 14.43
N THR A 393 -16.68 17.32 14.81
CA THR A 393 -16.08 18.54 14.26
C THR A 393 -14.87 18.96 15.08
N VAL A 394 -13.68 18.47 14.70
CA VAL A 394 -12.43 18.97 15.28
C VAL A 394 -12.20 20.40 14.80
N ARG A 395 -12.24 21.37 15.72
CA ARG A 395 -11.91 22.77 15.45
C ARG A 395 -10.39 22.95 15.49
N VAL A 396 -9.77 23.12 14.33
CA VAL A 396 -8.37 23.54 14.22
C VAL A 396 -8.29 25.06 14.44
N PRO A 397 -7.35 25.58 15.27
CA PRO A 397 -7.08 27.01 15.33
C PRO A 397 -6.64 27.51 13.94
N GLY A 398 -7.43 28.39 13.32
CA GLY A 398 -7.23 28.84 11.93
C GLY A 398 -8.50 28.86 11.07
N GLY A 399 -9.60 28.23 11.51
CA GLY A 399 -10.94 28.46 10.96
C GLY A 399 -11.46 27.42 9.94
N THR A 400 -10.67 26.41 9.57
CA THR A 400 -11.11 25.28 8.74
C THR A 400 -11.44 24.05 9.60
N SER A 401 -12.71 23.67 9.67
CA SER A 401 -13.15 22.42 10.29
C SER A 401 -13.06 21.27 9.28
N ILE A 402 -12.13 20.33 9.49
CA ILE A 402 -12.05 19.11 8.68
C ILE A 402 -12.95 18.06 9.32
N GLN A 403 -14.00 17.64 8.60
CA GLN A 403 -14.74 16.42 8.91
C GLN A 403 -14.18 15.28 8.06
N THR A 404 -13.82 14.15 8.68
CA THR A 404 -14.48 12.83 8.49
C THR A 404 -13.65 11.72 9.13
N ASN A 405 -14.28 10.93 10.00
CA ASN A 405 -13.86 9.56 10.31
C ASN A 405 -15.06 8.66 10.02
N TYR A 406 -14.87 7.64 9.19
CA TYR A 406 -15.93 6.69 8.83
C TYR A 406 -15.68 5.36 9.52
N THR A 407 -16.47 5.05 10.56
CA THR A 407 -16.39 3.79 11.29
C THR A 407 -17.41 2.81 10.74
N PHE A 408 -16.95 1.69 10.18
CA PHE A 408 -17.81 0.57 9.78
C PHE A 408 -17.75 -0.49 10.88
N GLY A 409 -18.91 -0.86 11.44
CA GLY A 409 -19.03 -1.82 12.53
C GLY A 409 -19.95 -2.99 12.17
N PHE A 410 -19.66 -4.15 12.76
CA PHE A 410 -20.53 -5.32 12.72
C PHE A 410 -20.79 -5.79 14.15
N LYS A 411 -22.06 -5.87 14.55
CA LYS A 411 -22.45 -6.38 15.88
C LYS A 411 -23.01 -7.78 15.72
N ILE A 412 -22.22 -8.77 16.13
CA ILE A 412 -22.65 -10.17 16.23
C ILE A 412 -23.19 -10.35 17.65
N HIS A 413 -24.45 -10.75 17.76
CA HIS A 413 -24.97 -11.36 18.98
C HIS A 413 -24.92 -12.88 18.81
N PHE A 414 -24.53 -13.57 19.87
CA PHE A 414 -24.58 -15.03 20.02
C PHE A 414 -25.82 -15.41 20.84
#